data_AF-A0A258HFM2-F1
#
_entry.id   AF-A0A258HFM2-F1
#
_cell.length_a   1.000
_cell.length_b   1.000
_cell.length_c   1.000
_cell.angle_alpha   90.00
_cell.angle_beta   90.00
_cell.angle_gamma   90.00
#
_symmetry.space_group_name_H-M   'P 1'
#
loop_
_entity.id
_entity.type
_entity.pdbx_description
1 polymer ?
#
loop_
_entity_poly.entity_id
_entity_poly.type
_entity_poly.pdbx_seq_one_letter_code
_entity_poly.pdbx_strand_id
1 'polypeptide(L)'
;MEARMAVMTIRNIDDAIKNRLRLRAAMHGRSMEDEARDILRSALSTEIPRPRNLGQAINERFGALGGVDLPDLSREAIRPVDFGE
;
A
#
# COMPACT_ATOMS: atom_id res chain seq x y z
N MET A 1 25.64 -16.90 -0.89
CA MET A 1 25.09 -16.77 0.48
C MET A 1 23.71 -17.39 0.42
N GLU A 2 23.54 -18.64 0.87
CA GLU A 2 22.23 -19.30 0.87
C GLU A 2 21.27 -18.50 1.74
N ALA A 3 20.16 -18.04 1.16
CA ALA A 3 19.05 -17.54 1.94
C ALA A 3 18.48 -18.72 2.72
N ARG A 4 18.79 -18.79 4.02
CA ARG A 4 18.21 -19.78 4.92
C ARG A 4 16.69 -19.59 4.89
N MET A 5 15.97 -20.51 4.26
CA MET A 5 14.51 -20.46 4.17
C MET A 5 13.93 -20.47 5.58
N ALA A 6 13.29 -19.37 5.98
CA ALA A 6 12.61 -19.28 7.25
C ALA A 6 11.36 -20.17 7.21
N VAL A 7 11.20 -21.03 8.21
CA VAL A 7 10.01 -21.88 8.37
C VAL A 7 9.04 -21.19 9.34
N MET A 8 7.78 -21.08 8.95
CA MET A 8 6.71 -20.51 9.77
C MET A 8 5.56 -21.52 9.87
N THR A 9 5.10 -21.80 11.09
CA THR A 9 3.94 -22.66 11.34
C THR A 9 2.76 -21.82 11.81
N ILE A 10 1.66 -21.83 11.06
CA ILE A 10 0.40 -21.18 11.45
C ILE A 10 -0.48 -22.23 12.12
N ARG A 11 -0.80 -22.03 13.41
CA ARG A 11 -1.67 -22.93 14.19
C ARG A 11 -3.11 -22.44 14.18
N ASN A 12 -4.05 -23.35 14.39
CA ASN A 12 -5.49 -23.07 14.52
C ASN A 12 -6.06 -22.26 13.34
N ILE A 13 -5.65 -22.58 12.11
CA ILE A 13 -6.25 -22.01 10.91
C ILE A 13 -7.65 -22.60 10.69
N ASP A 14 -8.62 -21.73 10.48
CA ASP A 14 -9.99 -22.11 10.16
C ASP A 14 -10.04 -22.98 8.89
N ASP A 15 -10.82 -24.07 8.92
CA ASP A 15 -10.90 -25.03 7.81
C ASP A 15 -11.44 -24.41 6.51
N ALA A 16 -12.32 -23.40 6.60
CA ALA A 16 -12.80 -22.67 5.45
C ALA A 16 -11.66 -21.86 4.80
N ILE A 17 -10.78 -21.26 5.60
CA ILE A 17 -9.59 -20.54 5.10
C ILE A 17 -8.63 -21.52 4.43
N LYS A 18 -8.37 -22.67 5.07
CA LYS A 18 -7.52 -23.73 4.52
C LYS A 18 -8.04 -24.23 3.17
N ASN A 19 -9.36 -24.46 3.05
CA ASN A 19 -9.98 -24.91 1.80
C ASN A 19 -9.90 -23.85 0.70
N ARG A 20 -10.16 -22.57 1.02
CA ARG A 20 -10.02 -21.46 0.07
C ARG A 20 -8.58 -21.33 -0.43
N LEU A 21 -7.60 -21.48 0.46
CA LEU A 21 -6.19 -21.44 0.09
C LEU A 21 -5.82 -22.60 -0.86
N ARG A 22 -6.31 -23.82 -0.59
CA ARG A 22 -6.12 -24.98 -1.47
C ARG A 22 -6.72 -24.76 -2.85
N LEU A 23 -7.94 -24.24 -2.92
CA LEU A 23 -8.61 -23.96 -4.20
C LEU A 23 -7.86 -22.91 -5.02
N ARG A 24 -7.43 -21.79 -4.38
CA ARG A 24 -6.64 -20.76 -5.06
C ARG A 24 -5.30 -21.29 -5.59
N ALA A 25 -4.60 -22.09 -4.79
CA ALA A 25 -3.35 -22.71 -5.20
C ALA A 25 -3.53 -23.60 -6.45
N ALA A 26 -4.60 -24.40 -6.48
CA ALA A 26 -4.96 -25.22 -7.64
C ALA A 26 -5.30 -24.38 -8.88
N MET A 27 -6.07 -23.29 -8.71
CA MET A 27 -6.39 -22.36 -9.80
C MET A 27 -5.15 -21.70 -10.40
N HIS A 28 -4.15 -21.39 -9.57
CA HIS A 28 -2.89 -20.78 -10.01
C HIS A 28 -1.82 -21.81 -10.42
N GLY A 29 -2.11 -23.11 -10.34
CA GLY A 29 -1.18 -24.17 -10.72
C GLY A 29 0.08 -24.25 -9.84
N ARG A 30 -0.01 -23.86 -8.56
CA ARG A 30 1.13 -23.87 -7.62
C ARG A 30 0.81 -24.62 -6.32
N SER A 31 1.85 -24.89 -5.53
CA SER A 31 1.68 -25.54 -4.23
C SER A 31 0.92 -24.62 -3.26
N MET A 32 0.28 -25.22 -2.25
CA MET A 32 -0.39 -24.46 -1.20
C MET A 32 0.59 -23.57 -0.41
N GLU A 33 1.83 -24.02 -0.25
CA GLU A 33 2.90 -23.26 0.39
C GLU A 33 3.31 -22.04 -0.45
N ASP A 34 3.46 -22.21 -1.77
CA ASP A 34 3.80 -21.12 -2.67
C ASP A 34 2.68 -20.08 -2.73
N GLU A 35 1.42 -20.52 -2.75
CA GLU A 35 0.26 -19.62 -2.65
C GLU A 35 0.28 -18.84 -1.33
N ALA A 36 0.53 -19.52 -0.21
CA ALA A 36 0.62 -18.85 1.10
C ALA A 36 1.75 -17.82 1.13
N ARG A 37 2.92 -18.17 0.59
CA ARG A 37 4.08 -17.27 0.50
C ARG A 37 3.79 -16.05 -0.37
N ASP A 38 3.11 -16.24 -1.48
CA ASP A 38 2.74 -15.16 -2.39
C ASP A 38 1.71 -14.20 -1.76
N ILE A 39 0.70 -14.74 -1.07
CA ILE A 39 -0.27 -13.93 -0.32
C ILE A 39 0.45 -13.11 0.76
N LEU A 40 1.33 -13.74 1.55
CA LEU A 40 2.11 -13.04 2.58
C LEU A 40 3.02 -11.97 1.98
N ARG A 41 3.69 -12.29 0.87
CA ARG A 41 4.50 -11.31 0.13
C ARG A 41 3.65 -10.14 -0.32
N SER A 42 2.52 -10.37 -0.97
CA SER A 42 1.65 -9.30 -1.46
C SER A 42 1.10 -8.44 -0.32
N ALA A 43 0.64 -9.08 0.77
CA ALA A 43 0.09 -8.39 1.93
C ALA A 43 1.13 -7.51 2.64
N LEU A 44 2.39 -7.97 2.71
CA LEU A 44 3.48 -7.27 3.40
C LEU A 44 4.33 -6.37 2.48
N SER A 45 4.22 -6.51 1.15
CA SER A 45 4.87 -5.62 0.18
C SER A 45 4.19 -4.25 0.12
N THR A 46 2.96 -4.16 0.61
CA THR A 46 2.34 -2.86 0.88
C THR A 46 3.03 -2.32 2.13
N GLU A 47 3.96 -1.39 1.97
CA GLU A 47 4.54 -0.67 3.11
C GLU A 47 3.40 -0.22 4.01
N ILE A 48 3.46 -0.53 5.31
CA ILE A 48 2.62 0.14 6.29
C ILE A 48 2.73 1.62 5.95
N PRO A 49 1.65 2.30 5.52
CA PRO A 49 1.77 3.67 5.08
C PRO A 49 2.32 4.44 6.25
N ARG A 50 3.62 4.77 6.20
CA ARG A 50 4.20 5.74 7.11
C ARG A 50 3.31 6.96 6.95
N PRO A 51 2.87 7.62 8.03
CA PRO A 51 2.16 8.88 7.89
C PRO A 51 3.05 9.79 7.06
N ARG A 52 2.72 9.93 5.76
CA ARG A 52 3.51 10.72 4.85
C ARG A 52 3.21 12.16 5.23
N ASN A 53 4.25 12.91 5.55
CA ASN A 53 4.11 14.35 5.66
C ASN A 53 3.51 14.85 4.34
N LEU A 54 2.41 15.59 4.40
CA LEU A 54 1.73 16.13 3.22
C LEU A 54 2.71 16.88 2.31
N GLY A 55 3.63 17.65 2.89
CA GLY A 55 4.67 18.36 2.15
C GLY A 55 5.61 17.43 1.39
N GLN A 56 5.99 16.28 1.99
CA GLN A 56 6.83 15.29 1.33
C GLN A 56 6.08 14.60 0.18
N ALA A 57 4.80 14.26 0.37
CA ALA A 57 3.98 13.66 -0.67
C ALA A 57 3.78 14.59 -1.89
N ILE A 58 3.58 15.89 -1.63
CA ILE A 58 3.52 16.91 -2.69
C ILE A 58 4.88 16.99 -3.39
N ASN A 59 5.98 17.11 -2.64
CA ASN A 59 7.32 17.24 -3.23
C ASN A 59 7.70 16.04 -4.11
N GLU A 60 7.48 14.80 -3.67
CA GLU A 60 7.76 13.60 -4.46
C GLU A 60 6.98 13.57 -5.78
N ARG A 61 5.72 14.01 -5.77
CA ARG A 61 4.85 14.01 -6.95
C ARG A 61 5.30 14.99 -8.03
N PHE A 62 5.82 16.16 -7.63
CA PHE A 62 6.27 17.21 -8.55
C PHE A 62 7.79 17.21 -8.78
N GLY A 63 8.57 16.54 -7.93
CA GLY A 63 10.03 16.47 -8.02
C GLY A 63 10.50 15.78 -9.30
N ALA A 64 9.78 14.75 -9.76
CA ALA A 64 10.04 14.10 -11.04
C ALA A 64 9.85 15.03 -12.26
N LEU A 65 9.10 16.13 -12.10
CA LEU A 65 8.88 17.13 -13.14
C LEU A 65 9.92 18.28 -13.08
N GLY A 66 10.88 18.21 -12.15
CA GLY A 66 11.88 19.26 -11.95
C GLY A 66 11.40 20.45 -11.11
N GLY A 67 10.22 20.34 -10.48
CA GLY A 67 9.55 21.47 -9.84
C GLY A 67 8.75 22.32 -10.83
N VAL A 68 7.86 23.15 -10.32
CA VAL A 68 7.03 24.07 -11.13
C VAL A 68 7.09 25.47 -10.52
N ASP A 69 7.42 26.45 -11.35
CA ASP A 69 7.23 27.87 -11.02
C ASP A 69 5.85 28.28 -11.51
N LEU A 70 4.94 28.49 -10.57
CA LEU A 70 3.59 28.95 -10.88
C LEU A 70 3.62 30.45 -11.17
N PRO A 71 2.97 30.93 -12.24
CA PRO A 71 2.85 32.35 -12.49
C PRO A 71 2.07 33.03 -11.37
N ASP A 72 2.38 34.30 -11.11
CA ASP A 72 1.59 35.08 -10.17
C ASP A 72 0.14 35.18 -10.67
N LEU A 73 -0.81 34.84 -9.80
CA LEU A 73 -2.23 34.87 -10.11
C LEU A 73 -2.85 36.09 -9.44
N SER A 74 -3.51 36.94 -10.23
CA SER A 74 -4.27 38.07 -9.72
C SER A 74 -5.31 37.57 -8.72
N ARG A 75 -5.21 38.04 -7.46
CA ARG A 75 -6.12 37.67 -6.39
C ARG A 75 -7.18 38.75 -6.22
N GLU A 76 -8.42 38.33 -6.06
CA GLU A 76 -9.49 39.22 -5.59
C GLU A 76 -9.36 39.44 -4.07
N ALA A 77 -10.00 40.47 -3.56
CA ALA A 77 -10.11 40.69 -2.12
C ALA A 77 -10.71 39.45 -1.44
N ILE A 78 -10.23 39.13 -0.23
CA ILE A 78 -10.75 38.01 0.53
C ILE A 78 -12.27 38.21 0.73
N ARG A 79 -13.07 37.21 0.36
CA ARG A 79 -14.51 37.27 0.61
C ARG A 79 -14.75 37.26 2.11
N PRO A 80 -15.69 38.08 2.62
CA PRO A 80 -16.07 38.01 4.03
C PRO A 80 -16.58 36.59 4.33
N VAL A 81 -16.14 36.04 5.46
CA VAL A 81 -16.68 34.78 5.97
C VAL A 81 -17.93 35.12 6.77
N ASP A 82 -19.07 34.59 6.33
CA ASP A 82 -20.30 34.61 7.12
C ASP A 82 -20.23 33.46 8.13
N PHE A 83 -20.20 33.81 9.41
CA PHE A 83 -20.15 32.81 10.49
C PHE A 83 -21.53 32.41 11.00
N GLY A 84 -22.62 33.04 10.51
CA GLY A 84 -23.97 32.85 11.02
C GLY A 84 -24.12 33.28 12.48
N GLU A 85 -25.04 34.20 12.76
CA GLU A 85 -25.70 34.25 14.08
C GLU A 85 -26.93 33.31 14.07
#